data_AF-A0A5C6D9B8-F1
#
_entry.id   AF-A0A5C6D9B8-F1
#
_cell.length_a   1.000
_cell.length_b   1.000
_cell.length_c   1.000
_cell.angle_alpha   90.00
_cell.angle_beta   90.00
_cell.angle_gamma   90.00
#
_symmetry.space_group_name_H-M   'P 1'
#
loop_
_entity.id
_entity.type
_entity.pdbx_description
1 polymer ?
#
loop_
_entity_poly.entity_id
_entity_poly.type
_entity_poly.pdbx_seq_one_letter_code
_entity_poly.pdbx_strand_id
1 'polypeptide(L)'
;MKGCIAAGLEPDFWMKTLHKTNYWSATDTREQDNLWCEDPEQTIAFMKTVKQPWIAFKTMSAGALKPEDAFGFAFENGADFVCAGMYDFQFVEDVNLAVNVLNGPLPRGHRLESLACWSPSS
;
A
#
# COMPACT_ATOMS: atom_id res chain seq x y z
N MET A 1 -11.92 -9.57 0.18
CA MET A 1 -10.91 -9.95 1.21
C MET A 1 -11.54 -10.60 2.44
N LYS A 2 -12.32 -9.89 3.28
CA LYS A 2 -12.94 -10.49 4.50
C LYS A 2 -13.66 -11.82 4.26
N GLY A 3 -14.50 -11.90 3.22
CA GLY A 3 -15.17 -13.16 2.83
C GLY A 3 -14.21 -14.27 2.37
N CYS A 4 -13.11 -13.92 1.70
CA CYS A 4 -12.08 -14.87 1.28
C CYS A 4 -11.38 -15.49 2.49
N ILE A 5 -11.05 -14.67 3.49
CA ILE A 5 -10.45 -15.14 4.75
C ILE A 5 -11.44 -16.03 5.51
N ALA A 6 -12.72 -15.64 5.60
CA ALA A 6 -13.76 -16.46 6.23
C ALA A 6 -13.96 -17.81 5.53
N ALA A 7 -13.70 -17.88 4.21
CA ALA A 7 -13.70 -19.11 3.42
C ALA A 7 -12.40 -19.92 3.53
N GLY A 8 -11.42 -19.47 4.32
CA GLY A 8 -10.14 -20.17 4.53
C GLY A 8 -9.13 -20.01 3.39
N LEU A 9 -9.25 -18.98 2.55
CA LEU A 9 -8.28 -18.72 1.49
C LEU A 9 -7.00 -18.10 2.05
N GLU A 10 -5.86 -18.74 1.76
CA GLU A 10 -4.52 -18.32 2.17
C GLU A 10 -3.64 -18.05 0.94
N PRO A 11 -3.79 -16.89 0.27
CA PRO A 11 -2.97 -16.56 -0.89
C PRO A 11 -1.54 -16.18 -0.49
N ASP A 12 -0.60 -16.18 -1.45
CA ASP A 12 0.78 -15.74 -1.19
C ASP A 12 0.86 -14.26 -0.82
N PHE A 13 -0.07 -13.44 -1.31
CA PHE A 13 -0.20 -12.02 -0.97
C PHE A 13 -1.63 -11.52 -1.17
N TRP A 14 -1.93 -10.39 -0.55
CA TRP A 14 -3.14 -9.60 -0.83
C TRP A 14 -2.81 -8.35 -1.64
N MET A 15 -3.79 -7.84 -2.37
CA MET A 15 -3.67 -6.56 -3.08
C MET A 15 -4.83 -5.67 -2.69
N LYS A 16 -4.55 -4.48 -2.14
CA LYS A 16 -5.58 -3.58 -1.61
C LYS A 16 -5.23 -2.11 -1.80
N THR A 17 -6.24 -1.28 -2.04
CA THR A 17 -6.09 0.16 -2.17
C THR A 17 -5.75 0.80 -0.83
N LEU A 18 -4.75 1.68 -0.82
CA LEU A 18 -4.37 2.46 0.36
C LEU A 18 -3.89 3.84 -0.10
N HIS A 19 -4.61 4.89 0.27
CA HIS A 19 -4.17 6.27 0.09
C HIS A 19 -4.83 7.14 1.16
N LYS A 20 -4.21 8.29 1.47
CA LYS A 20 -4.84 9.31 2.32
C LYS A 20 -6.10 9.82 1.62
N THR A 21 -7.16 10.07 2.37
CA THR A 21 -8.41 10.68 1.85
C THR A 21 -8.43 12.20 2.02
N ASN A 22 -7.41 12.80 2.64
CA ASN A 22 -7.32 14.25 2.82
C ASN A 22 -6.45 14.89 1.73
N TYR A 23 -7.00 15.03 0.52
CA TYR A 23 -6.36 15.76 -0.58
C TYR A 23 -7.37 16.65 -1.30
N TRP A 24 -6.89 17.65 -2.04
CA TRP A 24 -7.66 18.80 -2.54
C TRP A 24 -8.90 18.47 -3.38
N SER A 25 -8.98 17.26 -3.97
CA SER A 25 -10.13 16.78 -4.74
C SER A 25 -10.96 15.70 -4.04
N ALA A 26 -10.56 15.25 -2.85
CA ALA A 26 -11.35 14.35 -2.02
C ALA A 26 -12.42 15.15 -1.28
N THR A 27 -13.59 15.32 -1.91
CA THR A 27 -14.75 15.99 -1.30
C THR A 27 -15.85 14.96 -1.05
N ASP A 28 -16.49 15.03 0.12
CA ASP A 28 -17.52 14.12 0.66
C ASP A 28 -18.85 14.09 -0.15
N THR A 29 -18.89 14.75 -1.31
CA THR A 29 -20.14 15.11 -2.00
C THR A 29 -20.34 14.50 -3.38
N ARG A 30 -19.48 13.60 -3.84
CA ARG A 30 -19.76 12.79 -5.05
C ARG A 30 -18.68 11.74 -5.20
N GLU A 31 -19.06 10.57 -5.70
CA GLU A 31 -18.16 9.60 -6.32
C GLU A 31 -17.25 10.33 -7.32
N GLN A 32 -16.08 10.74 -6.85
CA GLN A 32 -15.00 11.23 -7.68
C GLN A 32 -14.20 9.99 -8.06
N ASP A 33 -13.85 9.83 -9.34
CA ASP A 33 -13.16 8.67 -9.93
C ASP A 33 -11.78 8.33 -9.30
N ASN A 34 -11.40 8.99 -8.22
CA ASN A 34 -10.15 8.83 -7.49
C ASN A 34 -10.33 8.34 -6.02
N LEU A 35 -11.55 8.27 -5.48
CA LEU A 35 -11.80 7.78 -4.12
C LEU A 35 -11.93 6.25 -4.09
N TRP A 36 -10.80 5.55 -4.19
CA TRP A 36 -10.75 4.08 -4.17
C TRP A 36 -10.47 3.49 -2.77
N CYS A 37 -10.29 4.34 -1.77
CA CYS A 37 -10.08 3.99 -0.37
C CYS A 37 -10.96 4.90 0.49
N GLU A 38 -12.18 4.45 0.80
CA GLU A 38 -13.14 5.24 1.60
C GLU A 38 -12.72 5.32 3.07
N ASP A 39 -12.13 4.23 3.59
CA ASP A 39 -11.68 4.12 4.98
C ASP A 39 -10.26 3.53 5.03
N PRO A 40 -9.23 4.37 4.89
CA PRO A 40 -7.84 3.93 4.99
C PRO A 40 -7.52 3.42 6.40
N GLU A 41 -8.08 3.99 7.45
CA GLU A 41 -7.81 3.57 8.84
C GLU A 41 -8.31 2.15 9.11
N GLN A 42 -9.54 1.83 8.72
CA GLN A 42 -10.06 0.48 8.80
C GLN A 42 -9.24 -0.50 7.95
N THR A 43 -8.83 -0.08 6.75
CA THR A 43 -7.98 -0.92 5.90
C THR A 43 -6.67 -1.24 6.60
N ILE A 44 -5.98 -0.23 7.14
CA ILE A 44 -4.72 -0.40 7.88
C ILE A 44 -4.91 -1.31 9.10
N ALA A 45 -5.95 -1.05 9.90
CA ALA A 45 -6.26 -1.86 11.08
C ALA A 45 -6.51 -3.33 10.71
N PHE A 46 -7.26 -3.57 9.63
CA PHE A 46 -7.54 -4.91 9.15
C PHE A 46 -6.28 -5.61 8.61
N MET A 47 -5.47 -4.93 7.80
CA MET A 47 -4.25 -5.51 7.22
C MET A 47 -3.20 -5.86 8.28
N LYS A 48 -3.16 -5.14 9.40
CA LYS A 48 -2.33 -5.52 10.57
C LYS A 48 -2.69 -6.88 11.18
N THR A 49 -3.92 -7.36 10.99
CA THR A 49 -4.36 -8.67 11.49
C THR A 49 -4.03 -9.83 10.55
N VAL A 50 -3.67 -9.53 9.29
CA VAL A 50 -3.49 -10.51 8.23
C VAL A 50 -2.02 -10.91 8.13
N LYS A 51 -1.71 -12.22 8.12
CA LYS A 51 -0.34 -12.75 8.15
C LYS A 51 0.37 -12.81 6.80
N GLN A 52 -0.40 -12.80 5.71
CA GLN A 52 0.12 -12.75 4.35
C GLN A 52 0.59 -11.33 4.04
N PRO A 53 1.68 -11.17 3.26
CA PRO A 53 2.11 -9.85 2.81
C PRO A 53 1.05 -9.19 1.93
N TRP A 54 1.14 -7.88 1.76
CA TRP A 54 0.23 -7.17 0.88
C TRP A 54 0.86 -6.06 0.05
N ILE A 55 0.28 -5.89 -1.12
CA ILE A 55 0.64 -4.90 -2.13
C ILE A 55 -0.40 -3.78 -2.07
N ALA A 56 0.03 -2.58 -1.67
CA ALA A 56 -0.77 -1.38 -1.75
C ALA A 56 -0.79 -0.86 -3.19
N PHE A 57 -1.97 -0.57 -3.74
CA PHE A 57 -2.10 -0.04 -5.11
C PHE A 57 -3.03 1.17 -5.17
N LYS A 58 -2.97 1.93 -6.28
CA LYS A 58 -3.63 3.26 -6.39
C LYS A 58 -3.27 4.19 -5.22
N THR A 59 -2.01 4.13 -4.78
CA THR A 59 -1.50 4.90 -3.64
C THR A 59 -1.46 6.40 -3.90
N MET A 60 -1.31 6.79 -5.17
CA MET A 60 -1.26 8.20 -5.60
C MET A 60 -2.63 8.78 -6.00
N SER A 61 -3.74 8.07 -5.76
CA SER A 61 -5.10 8.54 -6.10
C SER A 61 -5.22 9.10 -7.52
N ALA A 62 -4.73 8.35 -8.52
CA ALA A 62 -4.67 8.78 -9.92
C ALA A 62 -3.88 10.10 -10.16
N GLY A 63 -2.82 10.32 -9.38
CA GLY A 63 -1.96 11.51 -9.46
C GLY A 63 -2.43 12.68 -8.61
N ALA A 64 -3.52 12.53 -7.85
CA ALA A 64 -3.98 13.56 -6.91
C ALA A 64 -3.06 13.68 -5.67
N LEU A 65 -2.39 12.59 -5.31
CA LEU A 65 -1.35 12.57 -4.28
C LEU A 65 0.02 12.48 -4.94
N LYS A 66 0.97 13.25 -4.40
CA LYS A 66 2.35 13.17 -4.84
C LYS A 66 3.02 11.87 -4.33
N PRO A 67 4.00 11.33 -5.07
CA PRO A 67 4.76 10.17 -4.64
C PRO A 67 5.31 10.28 -3.21
N GLU A 68 5.81 11.46 -2.81
CA GLU A 68 6.46 11.69 -1.50
C GLU A 68 5.52 11.38 -0.34
N ASP A 69 4.27 11.83 -0.48
CA ASP A 69 3.22 11.61 0.52
C ASP A 69 2.64 10.20 0.43
N ALA A 70 2.49 9.69 -0.79
CA ALA A 70 1.82 8.42 -1.05
C ALA A 70 2.66 7.21 -0.61
N PHE A 71 3.95 7.20 -0.94
CA PHE A 71 4.85 6.08 -0.63
C PHE A 71 5.14 6.01 0.87
N GLY A 72 5.47 7.15 1.49
CA GLY A 72 5.62 7.24 2.95
C GLY A 72 4.41 6.69 3.67
N PHE A 73 3.21 7.18 3.33
CA PHE A 73 1.98 6.72 3.95
C PHE A 73 1.73 5.21 3.77
N ALA A 74 1.99 4.66 2.58
CA ALA A 74 1.76 3.24 2.34
C ALA A 74 2.70 2.36 3.19
N PHE A 75 4.00 2.64 3.15
CA PHE A 75 5.01 1.84 3.85
C PHE A 75 4.92 2.02 5.37
N GLU A 76 4.71 3.24 5.87
CA GLU A 76 4.57 3.51 7.30
C GLU A 76 3.37 2.79 7.94
N ASN A 77 2.34 2.53 7.14
CA ASN A 77 1.13 1.84 7.59
C ASN A 77 1.15 0.32 7.30
N GLY A 78 2.31 -0.21 6.92
CA GLY A 78 2.58 -1.64 6.90
C GLY A 78 2.36 -2.33 5.56
N ALA A 79 2.27 -1.60 4.44
CA ALA A 79 2.36 -2.20 3.11
C ALA A 79 3.75 -2.83 2.90
N ASP A 80 3.80 -4.09 2.48
CA ASP A 80 5.06 -4.75 2.14
C ASP A 80 5.57 -4.28 0.77
N PHE A 81 4.65 -4.02 -0.15
CA PHE A 81 4.95 -3.55 -1.50
C PHE A 81 4.00 -2.42 -1.91
N VAL A 82 4.46 -1.58 -2.84
CA VAL A 82 3.64 -0.59 -3.53
C VAL A 82 3.62 -0.89 -5.02
N CYS A 83 2.42 -1.04 -5.58
CA CYS A 83 2.18 -1.07 -7.02
C CYS A 83 1.84 0.36 -7.47
N ALA A 84 2.87 1.07 -7.94
CA ALA A 84 2.77 2.44 -8.41
C ALA A 84 2.56 2.50 -9.93
N GLY A 85 1.59 3.30 -10.38
CA GLY A 85 1.44 3.68 -11.78
C GLY A 85 2.00 5.08 -12.00
N MET A 86 2.99 5.21 -12.88
CA MET A 86 3.75 6.44 -13.16
C MET A 86 4.11 6.49 -14.65
N TYR A 87 4.45 7.66 -15.17
CA TYR A 87 5.02 7.80 -16.50
C TYR A 87 6.52 7.52 -16.50
N ASP A 88 7.09 7.13 -17.65
CA ASP A 88 8.51 6.78 -17.78
C ASP A 88 9.46 7.90 -17.31
N PHE A 89 9.09 9.17 -17.52
CA PHE A 89 9.88 10.31 -17.08
C PHE A 89 9.87 10.53 -15.56
N GLN A 90 8.90 9.95 -14.84
CA GLN A 90 8.80 10.00 -13.37
C GLN A 90 9.58 8.84 -12.72
N PHE A 91 9.90 7.79 -13.49
CA PHE A 91 10.45 6.54 -12.98
C PHE A 91 11.66 6.71 -12.06
N VAL A 92 12.66 7.49 -12.49
CA VAL A 92 13.90 7.67 -11.72
C VAL A 92 13.63 8.38 -10.40
N GLU A 93 12.80 9.43 -10.41
CA GLU A 93 12.47 10.21 -9.23
C GLU A 93 11.65 9.39 -8.23
N ASP A 94 10.60 8.72 -8.72
CA ASP A 94 9.70 7.90 -7.90
C ASP A 94 10.45 6.71 -7.26
N VAL A 95 11.34 6.04 -8.01
CA VAL A 95 12.14 4.93 -7.48
C VAL A 95 13.12 5.42 -6.42
N ASN A 96 13.83 6.53 -6.65
CA ASN A 96 14.77 7.08 -5.66
C ASN A 96 14.05 7.48 -4.38
N LEU A 97 12.84 8.05 -4.51
CA LEU A 97 12.01 8.39 -3.37
C LEU A 97 11.57 7.13 -2.60
N ALA A 98 11.11 6.09 -3.28
CA ALA A 98 10.76 4.83 -2.62
C ALA A 98 11.95 4.24 -1.85
N VAL A 99 13.15 4.27 -2.45
CA VAL A 99 14.40 3.85 -1.79
C VAL A 99 14.68 4.69 -0.54
N ASN A 100 14.50 6.01 -0.62
CA ASN A 100 14.69 6.90 0.52
C ASN A 100 13.73 6.60 1.67
N VAL A 101 12.44 6.37 1.36
CA VAL A 101 11.42 5.99 2.35
C VAL A 101 11.78 4.65 3.01
N LEU A 102 12.17 3.65 2.23
CA LEU A 102 12.53 2.31 2.72
C LEU A 102 13.81 2.29 3.56
N ASN A 103 14.76 3.18 3.26
CA ASN A 103 15.97 3.38 4.06
C ASN A 103 15.73 4.24 5.30
N GLY A 104 14.58 4.90 5.40
CA GLY A 104 14.18 5.72 6.55
C GLY A 104 13.69 4.90 7.75
N PRO A 105 13.39 5.58 8.87
CA PRO A 105 12.82 4.95 10.05
C PRO A 105 11.34 4.61 9.81
N LEU A 106 11.06 3.40 9.32
CA LEU A 106 9.70 2.89 9.22
C LEU A 106 9.27 2.19 10.53
N PRO A 107 7.99 2.30 10.95
CA PRO A 107 7.43 1.48 12.01
C PRO A 107 7.44 0.01 11.55
N ARG A 108 8.56 -0.69 11.74
CA ARG A 108 8.71 -2.10 11.35
C ARG A 108 7.91 -2.98 12.31
N GLY A 109 6.60 -3.04 12.08
CA GLY A 109 5.73 -4.04 12.70
C GLY A 109 6.05 -5.41 12.11
N HIS A 110 6.65 -6.28 12.92
CA HIS A 110 6.89 -7.71 12.70
C HIS A 110 6.45 -8.30 11.35
N ARG A 111 7.41 -8.56 10.44
CA ARG A 111 7.37 -9.74 9.57
C ARG A 111 8.74 -10.08 8.96
N LEU A 112 9.64 -10.60 9.79
CA LEU A 112 10.87 -11.23 9.30
C LEU A 112 10.63 -12.61 8.66
N GLU A 113 9.38 -13.12 8.69
CA GLU A 113 9.05 -14.45 8.14
C GLU A 113 8.57 -14.44 6.67
N SER A 114 8.16 -13.29 6.10
CA SER A 114 7.71 -13.25 4.69
C SER A 114 8.88 -13.44 3.70
N LEU A 115 10.08 -12.99 4.06
CA LEU A 115 11.31 -13.25 3.29
C LEU A 115 11.73 -14.73 3.34
N ALA A 116 11.38 -15.46 4.41
CA ALA A 116 11.66 -16.89 4.51
C ALA A 116 10.79 -17.74 3.56
N CYS A 117 9.63 -17.22 3.14
CA CYS A 117 8.77 -17.89 2.17
C CYS A 117 9.28 -17.76 0.71
N TRP A 118 10.24 -16.86 0.47
CA TRP A 118 10.80 -16.55 -0.86
C TRP A 118 12.28 -16.95 -1.00
N SER A 119 12.84 -17.68 -0.03
CA SER A 119 14.12 -18.38 -0.26
C SER A 119 13.88 -19.54 -1.21
N PRO A 120 14.63 -19.67 -2.33
CA PRO A 120 14.57 -20.87 -3.15
C PRO A 120 14.90 -22.06 -2.25
N SER A 121 14.02 -23.06 -2.21
CA SER A 121 14.36 -24.36 -1.65
C SER A 121 15.58 -24.88 -2.42
N SER A 122 16.71 -24.95 -1.72
CA SER A 122 17.97 -25.53 -2.18
C SER A 122 17.80 -26.93 -2.74
#